data_AF-A0A8T3M3D0-F1
#
_entry.id   AF-A0A8T3M3D0-F1
#
_cell.length_a   1.000
_cell.length_b   1.000
_cell.length_c   1.000
_cell.angle_alpha   90.00
_cell.angle_beta   90.00
_cell.angle_gamma   90.00
#
_symmetry.space_group_name_H-M   'P 1'
#
loop_
_entity.id
_entity.type
_entity.pdbx_description
1 polymer ?
#
loop_
_entity_poly.entity_id
_entity_poly.type
_entity_poly.pdbx_seq_one_letter_code
_entity_poly.pdbx_strand_id
1 'polypeptide(L)'
;MTAAHRSGRNLSLTVRARQSAIRVLRAARKIRGHRPPGPGRPPRVPAGWVLAPPDFVGIGAQKAGTSWWSALIHEHPDVHRGSGQPKEMHFFDGYWEQPFTNADLERYTRYFPRPPGGSAGEWTPGYMIDFWTPELLRRAAPDARILVLLRDPLERYRSGMAHTDDM
;
A
#
# COMPACT_ATOMS: atom_id res chain seq x y z
N MET A 1 66.20 -2.03 -27.75
CA MET A 1 65.96 -3.40 -27.26
C MET A 1 64.81 -3.38 -26.27
N THR A 2 63.83 -4.21 -26.58
CA THR A 2 62.51 -4.46 -25.99
C THR A 2 62.56 -4.88 -24.51
N ALA A 3 61.60 -4.41 -23.70
CA ALA A 3 60.92 -5.25 -22.69
C ALA A 3 59.65 -4.58 -22.16
N ALA A 4 58.52 -5.23 -22.40
CA ALA A 4 57.22 -4.92 -21.84
C ALA A 4 57.13 -5.37 -20.37
N HIS A 5 56.44 -4.60 -19.51
CA HIS A 5 55.97 -5.15 -18.23
C HIS A 5 54.64 -4.58 -17.74
N ARG A 6 53.61 -5.43 -17.91
CA ARG A 6 52.50 -5.76 -16.99
C ARG A 6 51.47 -4.67 -16.66
N SER A 7 50.47 -4.62 -17.55
CA SER A 7 49.04 -4.63 -17.20
C SER A 7 48.72 -5.73 -16.17
N GLY A 8 48.02 -5.40 -15.09
CA GLY A 8 47.57 -6.44 -14.14
C GLY A 8 46.98 -6.01 -12.80
N ARG A 9 46.43 -4.80 -12.62
CA ARG A 9 45.90 -4.37 -11.30
C ARG A 9 44.49 -3.77 -11.28
N ASN A 10 43.63 -4.05 -12.26
CA ASN A 10 42.26 -3.49 -12.27
C ASN A 10 41.10 -4.49 -12.20
N LEU A 11 41.35 -5.80 -12.10
CA LEU A 11 40.27 -6.80 -12.08
C LEU A 11 39.77 -7.18 -10.67
N SER A 12 40.56 -6.95 -9.60
CA SER A 12 40.22 -7.39 -8.23
C SER A 12 39.22 -6.47 -7.49
N LEU A 13 39.35 -5.15 -7.67
CA LEU A 13 38.48 -4.15 -7.03
C LEU A 13 37.04 -4.19 -7.58
N THR A 14 36.88 -4.46 -8.88
CA THR A 14 35.59 -4.52 -9.57
C THR A 14 34.76 -5.74 -9.15
N VAL A 15 35.41 -6.87 -8.84
CA VAL A 15 34.74 -8.10 -8.37
C VAL A 15 34.27 -7.97 -6.92
N ARG A 16 35.07 -7.35 -6.04
CA ARG A 16 34.69 -7.09 -4.64
C ARG A 16 33.56 -6.07 -4.53
N ALA A 17 33.57 -5.00 -5.32
CA ALA A 17 32.47 -4.03 -5.35
C ALA A 17 31.15 -4.65 -5.83
N ARG A 18 31.20 -5.53 -6.85
CA ARG A 18 30.04 -6.28 -7.34
C ARG A 18 29.50 -7.29 -6.32
N GLN A 19 30.37 -8.00 -5.59
CA GLN A 19 29.95 -8.93 -4.53
C GLN A 19 29.31 -8.22 -3.32
N SER A 20 29.83 -7.04 -2.96
CA SER A 20 29.23 -6.20 -1.91
C SER A 20 27.86 -5.63 -2.32
N ALA A 21 27.72 -5.15 -3.56
CA ALA A 21 26.43 -4.69 -4.10
C ALA A 21 25.38 -5.82 -4.17
N ILE A 22 25.79 -7.05 -4.54
CA ILE A 22 24.91 -8.23 -4.55
C ILE A 22 24.47 -8.61 -3.13
N ARG A 23 25.34 -8.47 -2.12
CA ARG A 23 24.99 -8.70 -0.70
C ARG A 23 24.02 -7.65 -0.17
N VAL A 24 24.20 -6.37 -0.50
CA VAL A 24 23.27 -5.29 -0.14
C VAL A 24 21.91 -5.47 -0.83
N LEU A 25 21.89 -5.83 -2.12
CA LEU A 25 20.65 -6.11 -2.86
C LEU A 25 19.92 -7.36 -2.33
N ARG A 26 20.66 -8.39 -1.90
CA ARG A 26 20.09 -9.59 -1.24
C ARG A 26 19.60 -9.30 0.17
N ALA A 27 20.28 -8.46 0.94
CA ALA A 27 19.83 -7.98 2.25
C ALA A 27 18.57 -7.11 2.11
N ALA A 28 18.52 -6.18 1.14
CA ALA A 28 17.32 -5.43 0.79
C ALA A 28 16.18 -6.35 0.30
N ARG A 29 16.50 -7.49 -0.33
CA ARG A 29 15.51 -8.55 -0.68
C ARG A 29 15.04 -9.38 0.51
N LYS A 30 15.79 -9.39 1.61
CA LYS A 30 15.48 -10.07 2.87
C LYS A 30 14.81 -9.15 3.89
N ILE A 31 15.04 -7.83 3.80
CA ILE A 31 14.38 -6.73 4.54
C ILE A 31 13.09 -6.27 3.83
N ARG A 32 12.96 -6.56 2.52
CA ARG A 32 11.65 -6.62 1.85
C ARG A 32 10.82 -7.70 2.56
N GLY A 33 10.22 -7.28 3.67
CA GLY A 33 9.31 -8.07 4.46
C GLY A 33 8.17 -8.57 3.60
N HIS A 34 7.32 -9.40 4.22
CA HIS A 34 6.08 -9.83 3.62
C HIS A 34 5.24 -8.60 3.24
N ARG A 35 5.41 -8.09 2.02
CA ARG A 35 4.57 -7.02 1.50
C ARG A 35 3.21 -7.67 1.31
N PRO A 36 2.16 -7.18 1.98
CA PRO A 36 0.83 -7.72 1.75
C PRO A 36 0.56 -7.64 0.24
N PRO A 37 -0.01 -8.68 -0.36
CA PRO A 37 -0.36 -8.62 -1.77
C PRO A 37 -1.23 -7.37 -1.96
N GLY A 38 -0.84 -6.53 -2.92
CA GLY A 38 -1.64 -5.36 -3.28
C GLY A 38 -3.04 -5.80 -3.70
N PRO A 39 -3.94 -4.83 -3.95
CA PRO A 39 -5.29 -5.20 -4.29
C PRO A 39 -5.24 -5.98 -5.59
N GLY A 40 -5.98 -7.09 -5.65
CA GLY A 40 -6.04 -7.96 -6.82
C GLY A 40 -6.59 -7.23 -8.04
N ARG A 41 -7.16 -7.96 -9.02
CA ARG A 41 -7.75 -7.29 -10.18
C ARG A 41 -8.93 -6.39 -9.75
N PRO A 42 -9.08 -5.17 -10.32
CA PRO A 42 -10.27 -4.36 -10.09
C PRO A 42 -11.56 -5.13 -10.44
N PRO A 43 -12.65 -4.89 -9.68
CA PRO A 43 -13.93 -5.55 -9.89
C PRO A 43 -14.51 -5.26 -11.28
N ARG A 44 -15.45 -6.10 -11.72
CA ARG A 44 -16.29 -5.77 -12.87
C ARG A 44 -17.26 -4.65 -12.47
N VAL A 45 -17.53 -3.74 -13.40
CA VAL A 45 -18.50 -2.65 -13.20
C VAL A 45 -19.87 -3.13 -13.69
N PRO A 46 -20.89 -3.21 -12.82
CA PRO A 46 -22.25 -3.54 -13.24
C PRO A 46 -22.82 -2.49 -14.20
N ALA A 47 -23.82 -2.88 -15.00
CA ALA A 47 -24.52 -1.94 -15.88
C ALA A 47 -25.19 -0.81 -15.05
N GLY A 48 -25.05 0.42 -15.51
CA GLY A 48 -25.60 1.60 -14.83
C GLY A 48 -24.77 2.13 -13.65
N TRP A 49 -23.71 1.43 -13.25
CA TRP A 49 -22.80 1.91 -12.19
C TRP A 49 -21.74 2.85 -12.75
N VAL A 50 -21.23 3.74 -11.90
CA VAL A 50 -20.19 4.71 -12.22
C VAL A 50 -18.87 4.34 -11.56
N LEU A 51 -17.76 4.79 -12.16
CA LEU A 51 -16.43 4.76 -11.58
C LEU A 51 -16.05 6.16 -11.12
N ALA A 52 -15.60 6.27 -9.87
CA ALA A 52 -15.11 7.50 -9.28
C ALA A 52 -14.04 7.16 -8.22
N PRO A 53 -13.21 8.13 -7.80
CA PRO A 53 -12.40 7.98 -6.60
C PRO A 53 -13.25 7.62 -5.35
N PRO A 54 -12.67 7.04 -4.30
CA PRO A 54 -13.41 6.75 -3.07
C PRO A 54 -13.92 8.04 -2.42
N ASP A 55 -15.11 7.99 -1.79
CA ASP A 55 -15.64 9.11 -1.01
C ASP A 55 -15.08 9.15 0.41
N PHE A 56 -14.50 8.03 0.87
CA PHE A 56 -13.83 7.94 2.14
C PHE A 56 -12.67 6.95 2.10
N VAL A 57 -11.63 7.24 2.88
CA VAL A 57 -10.47 6.37 3.05
C VAL A 57 -10.15 6.27 4.54
N GLY A 58 -10.28 5.06 5.08
CA GLY A 58 -9.84 4.75 6.43
C GLY A 58 -8.35 4.49 6.48
N ILE A 59 -7.60 5.40 7.10
CA ILE A 59 -6.13 5.34 7.09
C ILE A 59 -5.53 4.75 8.37
N GLY A 60 -6.31 4.57 9.43
CA GLY A 60 -5.78 4.06 10.69
C GLY A 60 -6.73 4.13 11.88
N ALA A 61 -6.28 3.77 13.07
CA ALA A 61 -4.98 3.17 13.37
C ALA A 61 -5.06 1.63 13.40
N GLN A 62 -3.97 0.94 13.06
CA GLN A 62 -3.88 -0.50 13.31
C GLN A 62 -4.15 -0.82 14.78
N LYS A 63 -4.84 -1.95 15.02
CA LYS A 63 -5.23 -2.44 16.36
C LYS A 63 -6.17 -1.52 17.16
N ALA A 64 -6.81 -0.57 16.49
CA ALA A 64 -7.81 0.32 17.07
C ALA A 64 -9.28 -0.12 16.83
N GLY A 65 -9.51 -1.27 16.17
CA GLY A 65 -10.86 -1.74 15.86
C GLY A 65 -11.38 -1.35 14.47
N THR A 66 -10.48 -0.94 13.56
CA THR A 66 -10.82 -0.52 12.18
C THR A 66 -11.57 -1.59 11.38
N SER A 67 -11.32 -2.88 11.63
CA SER A 67 -12.05 -3.97 10.96
C SER A 67 -13.54 -3.98 11.32
N TRP A 68 -13.88 -3.77 12.61
CA TRP A 68 -15.27 -3.68 13.07
C TRP A 68 -15.95 -2.44 12.50
N TRP A 69 -15.29 -1.28 12.58
CA TRP A 69 -15.87 -0.04 12.06
C TRP A 69 -16.05 -0.08 10.53
N SER A 70 -15.08 -0.66 9.82
CA SER A 70 -15.18 -0.89 8.38
C SER A 70 -16.37 -1.80 8.05
N ALA A 71 -16.59 -2.88 8.81
CA ALA A 71 -17.75 -3.75 8.62
C ALA A 71 -19.08 -2.98 8.80
N LEU A 72 -19.22 -2.20 9.88
CA LEU A 72 -20.42 -1.39 10.13
C LEU A 72 -20.71 -0.38 9.02
N ILE A 73 -19.71 0.33 8.51
CA ILE A 73 -19.91 1.29 7.42
C ILE A 73 -20.39 0.59 6.15
N HIS A 74 -19.88 -0.62 5.87
CA HIS A 74 -20.29 -1.40 4.70
C HIS A 74 -21.66 -2.09 4.86
N GLU A 75 -22.29 -2.05 6.04
CA GLU A 75 -23.68 -2.48 6.23
C GLU A 75 -24.69 -1.42 5.79
N HIS A 76 -24.26 -0.17 5.59
CA HIS A 76 -25.15 0.90 5.14
C HIS A 76 -25.61 0.67 3.68
N PRO A 77 -26.91 0.78 3.36
CA PRO A 77 -27.44 0.46 2.03
C PRO A 77 -26.85 1.30 0.90
N ASP A 78 -26.42 2.53 1.20
CA ASP A 78 -25.80 3.42 0.21
C ASP A 78 -24.28 3.21 0.07
N VAL A 79 -23.64 2.37 0.89
CA VAL A 79 -22.20 2.12 0.82
C VAL A 79 -21.95 0.83 0.05
N HIS A 80 -21.17 0.94 -1.01
CA HIS A 80 -20.93 -0.11 -1.98
C HIS A 80 -19.45 -0.49 -1.98
N ARG A 81 -19.19 -1.78 -2.19
CA ARG A 81 -17.84 -2.33 -2.29
C ARG A 81 -17.70 -3.15 -3.55
N GLY A 82 -16.54 -3.05 -4.20
CA GLY A 82 -16.21 -3.88 -5.35
C GLY A 82 -16.23 -5.36 -5.00
N SER A 83 -16.79 -6.19 -5.88
CA SER A 83 -16.74 -7.64 -5.70
C SER A 83 -15.29 -8.13 -5.64
N GLY A 84 -14.97 -8.89 -4.59
CA GLY A 84 -13.61 -9.41 -4.37
C GLY A 84 -12.56 -8.37 -3.95
N GLN A 85 -12.94 -7.13 -3.66
CA GLN A 85 -12.02 -6.14 -3.11
C GLN A 85 -11.59 -6.59 -1.70
N PRO A 86 -10.28 -6.67 -1.37
CA PRO A 86 -9.83 -7.00 -0.02
C PRO A 86 -10.21 -5.90 0.97
N LYS A 87 -10.18 -6.20 2.28
CA LYS A 87 -10.47 -5.19 3.31
C LYS A 87 -9.43 -4.08 3.25
N GLU A 88 -8.17 -4.48 3.37
CA GLU A 88 -7.01 -3.60 3.27
C GLU A 88 -6.47 -3.72 1.85
N MET A 89 -6.46 -2.60 1.13
CA MET A 89 -6.06 -2.58 -0.26
C MET A 89 -4.55 -2.58 -0.42
N HIS A 90 -3.81 -1.94 0.48
CA HIS A 90 -2.36 -1.81 0.36
C HIS A 90 -1.92 -1.25 -1.01
N PHE A 91 -2.76 -0.39 -1.59
CA PHE A 91 -2.56 0.12 -2.94
C PHE A 91 -1.34 1.04 -2.99
N PHE A 92 -1.15 1.86 -1.95
CA PHE A 92 -0.09 2.86 -1.91
C PHE A 92 1.26 2.37 -1.38
N ASP A 93 1.32 1.17 -0.77
CA ASP A 93 2.48 0.63 -0.04
C ASP A 93 3.78 0.55 -0.87
N GLY A 94 3.71 0.62 -2.20
CA GLY A 94 4.88 0.50 -3.08
C GLY A 94 5.46 1.80 -3.58
N TYR A 95 4.75 2.92 -3.42
CA TYR A 95 5.13 4.18 -4.07
C TYR A 95 6.21 4.96 -3.31
N TRP A 96 6.77 4.38 -2.25
CA TRP A 96 8.03 4.86 -1.69
C TRP A 96 9.25 4.45 -2.56
N GLU A 97 9.14 3.40 -3.38
CA GLU A 97 10.23 2.94 -4.28
C GLU A 97 10.02 3.37 -5.74
N GLN A 98 8.82 3.78 -6.12
CA GLN A 98 8.45 4.00 -7.51
C GLN A 98 7.54 5.22 -7.68
N PRO A 99 7.58 5.91 -8.83
CA PRO A 99 6.74 7.08 -9.07
C PRO A 99 5.25 6.70 -9.15
N PHE A 100 4.40 7.62 -8.71
CA PHE A 100 2.95 7.52 -8.83
C PHE A 100 2.45 8.29 -10.07
N THR A 101 1.87 7.57 -11.03
CA THR A 101 1.52 8.07 -12.37
C THR A 101 0.01 8.23 -12.56
N ASN A 102 -0.41 8.85 -13.68
CA ASN A 102 -1.83 8.96 -14.03
C ASN A 102 -2.48 7.59 -14.30
N ALA A 103 -1.73 6.62 -14.82
CA ALA A 103 -2.22 5.25 -14.98
C ALA A 103 -2.54 4.60 -13.62
N ASP A 104 -1.81 4.98 -12.56
CA ASP A 104 -2.08 4.52 -11.21
C ASP A 104 -3.33 5.20 -10.61
N LEU A 105 -3.56 6.49 -10.90
CA LEU A 105 -4.80 7.20 -10.53
C LEU A 105 -6.03 6.52 -11.14
N GLU A 106 -5.97 6.22 -12.43
CA GLU A 106 -7.02 5.50 -13.14
C GLU A 106 -7.20 4.10 -12.55
N ARG A 107 -6.09 3.38 -12.27
CA ARG A 107 -6.15 2.05 -11.65
C ARG A 107 -6.79 2.08 -10.28
N TYR A 108 -6.49 3.08 -9.44
CA TYR A 108 -7.10 3.24 -8.13
C TYR A 108 -8.61 3.47 -8.23
N THR A 109 -9.02 4.37 -9.12
CA THR A 109 -10.44 4.69 -9.38
C THR A 109 -11.25 3.45 -9.77
N ARG A 110 -10.66 2.51 -10.51
CA ARG A 110 -11.33 1.27 -10.94
C ARG A 110 -11.75 0.34 -9.81
N TYR A 111 -11.26 0.53 -8.58
CA TYR A 111 -11.66 -0.28 -7.43
C TYR A 111 -12.97 0.15 -6.78
N PHE A 112 -13.53 1.30 -7.16
CA PHE A 112 -14.67 1.89 -6.46
C PHE A 112 -15.90 2.09 -7.37
N PRO A 113 -16.41 1.03 -8.02
CA PRO A 113 -17.67 1.11 -8.73
C PRO A 113 -18.82 1.26 -7.72
N ARG A 114 -19.79 2.12 -8.02
CA ARG A 114 -21.01 2.29 -7.21
C ARG A 114 -22.19 2.74 -8.09
N PRO A 115 -23.46 2.53 -7.70
CA PRO A 115 -24.58 3.14 -8.40
C PRO A 115 -24.51 4.68 -8.29
N PRO A 116 -25.14 5.43 -9.22
CA PRO A 116 -25.23 6.88 -9.12
C PRO A 116 -25.84 7.29 -7.77
N GLY A 117 -25.17 8.20 -7.06
CA GLY A 117 -25.57 8.66 -5.72
C GLY A 117 -25.14 7.75 -4.56
N GLY A 118 -24.65 6.53 -4.85
CA GLY A 118 -24.05 5.65 -3.85
C GLY A 118 -22.64 6.10 -3.45
N SER A 119 -22.17 5.61 -2.31
CA SER A 119 -20.84 5.87 -1.78
C SER A 119 -19.95 4.62 -1.82
N ALA A 120 -18.64 4.79 -1.93
CA ALA A 120 -17.66 3.70 -1.80
C ALA A 120 -16.36 4.20 -1.18
N GLY A 121 -15.63 3.30 -0.51
CA GLY A 121 -14.37 3.63 0.13
C GLY A 121 -13.52 2.40 0.43
N GLU A 122 -12.35 2.62 1.02
CA GLU A 122 -11.46 1.55 1.47
C GLU A 122 -10.95 1.80 2.90
N TRP A 123 -10.31 0.77 3.45
CA TRP A 123 -9.67 0.88 4.76
C TRP A 123 -8.33 0.16 4.79
N THR A 124 -7.24 0.92 4.74
CA THR A 124 -5.89 0.40 4.93
C THR A 124 -5.23 1.13 6.11
N PRO A 125 -5.31 0.57 7.34
CA PRO A 125 -4.84 1.22 8.54
C PRO A 125 -3.34 1.55 8.59
N GLY A 126 -2.54 0.98 7.68
CA GLY A 126 -1.12 1.29 7.52
C GLY A 126 -0.87 2.68 6.94
N TYR A 127 -1.81 3.22 6.16
CA TYR A 127 -1.64 4.51 5.48
C TYR A 127 -1.38 5.68 6.44
N MET A 128 -1.82 5.58 7.71
CA MET A 128 -1.56 6.58 8.74
C MET A 128 -0.06 6.79 9.03
N ILE A 129 0.77 5.75 8.86
CA ILE A 129 2.22 5.83 9.12
C ILE A 129 3.06 5.91 7.84
N ASP A 130 2.44 5.72 6.67
CA ASP A 130 3.11 5.82 5.37
C ASP A 130 3.21 7.30 4.96
N PHE A 131 4.38 7.91 5.19
CA PHE A 131 4.57 9.35 4.97
C PHE A 131 4.33 9.83 3.53
N TRP A 132 4.41 8.94 2.54
CA TRP A 132 4.10 9.26 1.14
C TRP A 132 2.59 9.24 0.84
N THR A 133 1.81 8.45 1.56
CA THR A 133 0.41 8.17 1.23
C THR A 133 -0.51 9.40 1.28
N PRO A 134 -0.39 10.36 2.22
CA PRO A 134 -1.25 11.54 2.24
C PRO A 134 -1.22 12.35 0.94
N GLU A 135 -0.04 12.56 0.36
CA GLU A 135 0.12 13.29 -0.91
C GLU A 135 -0.48 12.50 -2.08
N LEU A 136 -0.29 11.19 -2.09
CA LEU A 136 -0.86 10.32 -3.13
C LEU A 136 -2.39 10.25 -3.03
N LEU A 137 -2.94 10.20 -1.82
CA LEU A 137 -4.38 10.28 -1.58
C LEU A 137 -4.95 11.62 -2.01
N ARG A 138 -4.27 12.74 -1.73
CA ARG A 138 -4.71 14.07 -2.17
C ARG A 138 -4.82 14.17 -3.69
N ARG A 139 -3.93 13.48 -4.42
CA ARG A 139 -3.97 13.38 -5.89
C ARG A 139 -5.03 12.38 -6.38
N ALA A 140 -5.19 11.24 -5.71
CA ALA A 140 -6.03 10.13 -6.15
C ALA A 140 -7.51 10.28 -5.78
N ALA A 141 -7.80 10.92 -4.66
CA ALA A 141 -9.14 11.08 -4.10
C ALA A 141 -9.22 12.42 -3.35
N PRO A 142 -9.14 13.56 -4.06
CA PRO A 142 -9.01 14.89 -3.44
C PRO A 142 -10.19 15.26 -2.52
N ASP A 143 -11.37 14.69 -2.76
CA ASP A 143 -12.59 14.97 -2.03
C ASP A 143 -12.94 13.88 -0.99
N ALA A 144 -12.09 12.85 -0.84
CA ALA A 144 -12.33 11.76 0.09
C ALA A 144 -12.27 12.24 1.54
N ARG A 145 -13.22 11.78 2.35
CA ARG A 145 -13.18 11.92 3.80
C ARG A 145 -12.12 10.98 4.37
N ILE A 146 -11.17 11.54 5.12
CA ILE A 146 -10.16 10.74 5.80
C ILE A 146 -10.72 10.27 7.15
N LEU A 147 -10.82 8.95 7.33
CA LEU A 147 -11.35 8.35 8.55
C LEU A 147 -10.21 7.79 9.40
N VAL A 148 -10.24 8.12 10.69
CA VAL A 148 -9.24 7.71 11.68
C VAL A 148 -9.93 7.25 12.95
N LEU A 149 -9.64 6.02 13.38
CA LEU A 149 -10.03 5.48 14.68
C LEU A 149 -8.81 5.36 15.56
N LEU A 150 -8.82 6.09 16.68
CA LEU A 150 -7.76 6.03 17.67
C LEU A 150 -8.19 5.14 18.84
N ARG A 151 -7.20 4.53 19.48
CA ARG A 151 -7.33 3.74 20.71
C ARG A 151 -6.24 4.22 21.67
N ASP A 152 -6.48 4.04 22.97
CA ASP A 152 -5.45 4.19 24.00
C ASP A 152 -4.12 3.56 23.51
N PRO A 153 -3.01 4.31 23.53
CA PRO A 153 -1.77 3.88 22.89
C PRO A 153 -1.15 2.65 23.58
N LEU A 154 -1.33 2.49 24.89
CA LEU A 154 -0.83 1.34 25.63
C LEU A 154 -1.64 0.08 25.28
N GLU A 155 -2.96 0.19 25.23
CA GLU A 155 -3.86 -0.89 24.84
C GLU A 155 -3.70 -1.29 23.37
N ARG A 156 -3.48 -0.32 22.49
CA ARG A 156 -3.15 -0.55 21.08
C ARG A 156 -1.85 -1.33 20.94
N TYR A 157 -0.82 -0.95 21.71
CA TYR A 157 0.48 -1.65 21.73
C TYR A 157 0.35 -3.08 22.24
N ARG A 158 -0.32 -3.30 23.38
CA ARG A 158 -0.61 -4.63 23.93
C ARG A 158 -1.31 -5.53 22.92
N SER A 159 -2.32 -5.00 22.23
CA SER A 159 -3.03 -5.73 21.17
C SER A 159 -2.15 -6.07 19.97
N GLY A 160 -1.19 -5.21 19.63
CA GLY A 160 -0.20 -5.46 18.58
C GLY A 160 0.75 -6.59 18.92
N MET A 161 1.24 -6.63 20.17
CA MET A 161 2.13 -7.71 20.64
C MET A 161 1.43 -9.07 20.58
N ALA A 162 0.24 -9.19 21.18
CA ALA A 162 -0.53 -10.44 21.18
C ALA A 162 -0.79 -10.98 19.76
N HIS A 163 -1.04 -10.08 18.79
CA HIS A 163 -1.23 -10.47 17.40
C HIS A 163 0.03 -11.00 16.71
N THR A 164 1.20 -10.53 17.14
CA THR A 164 2.48 -10.96 16.57
C THR A 164 2.90 -12.31 17.14
N ASP A 165 2.55 -12.58 18.41
CA ASP A 165 2.82 -13.85 19.08
C ASP A 165 1.97 -15.01 18.52
N ASP A 166 0.84 -14.69 17.87
CA ASP A 166 -0.08 -15.66 17.24
C ASP A 166 0.25 -16.02 15.78
N MET A 167 1.28 -15.42 15.16
CA MET A 167 1.69 -15.65 13.75
C MET A 167 2.99 -16.44 13.61
#